data_AF-A0A835QYP3-F1
#
_entry.id   AF-A0A835QYP3-F1
#
_cell.length_a   1.000
_cell.length_b   1.000
_cell.length_c   1.000
_cell.angle_alpha   90.00
_cell.angle_beta   90.00
_cell.angle_gamma   90.00
#
_symmetry.space_group_name_H-M   'P 1'
#
loop_
_entity.id
_entity.type
_entity.pdbx_description
1 polymer ?
#
loop_
_entity_poly.entity_id
_entity_poly.type
_entity_poly.pdbx_seq_one_letter_code
_entity_poly.pdbx_strand_id
1 'polypeptide(L)'
;MRSNSLHAEHIFRSKLPDINIPDHLPIHDHCFEKFPSVADRPCLIHGETGIIYTYADINNRQHKVIIHFPGFPHMNINLHLLT
;
A
#
# COMPACT_ATOMS: atom_id res chain seq x y z
N MET A 1 -15.49 -31.78 35.88
CA MET A 1 -14.36 -30.83 36.00
C MET A 1 -13.35 -31.17 34.91
N ARG A 2 -13.29 -30.38 33.82
CA ARG A 2 -12.31 -30.59 32.74
C ARG A 2 -10.99 -29.96 33.17
N SER A 3 -9.94 -30.77 33.27
CA SER A 3 -8.56 -30.32 33.42
C SER A 3 -8.12 -29.65 32.11
N ASN A 4 -8.12 -28.31 32.07
CA ASN A 4 -7.37 -27.58 31.04
C ASN A 4 -5.88 -27.83 31.34
N SER A 5 -5.22 -28.64 30.53
CA SER A 5 -3.76 -28.70 30.53
C SER A 5 -3.25 -27.30 30.18
N LEU A 6 -2.40 -26.74 31.03
CA LEU A 6 -1.73 -25.46 30.82
C LEU A 6 -0.68 -25.64 29.71
N HIS A 7 -1.13 -25.70 28.45
CA HIS A 7 -0.24 -25.52 27.33
C HIS A 7 0.25 -24.07 27.38
N ALA A 8 1.49 -23.87 27.78
CA ALA A 8 2.15 -22.57 27.67
C ALA A 8 2.24 -22.21 26.18
N GLU A 9 1.64 -21.09 25.80
CA GLU A 9 1.69 -20.60 24.43
C GLU A 9 3.10 -20.06 24.15
N HIS A 10 3.79 -20.65 23.18
CA HIS A 10 5.12 -20.20 22.76
C HIS A 10 4.96 -19.15 21.65
N ILE A 11 5.06 -17.87 22.01
CA ILE A 11 4.95 -16.75 21.08
C ILE A 11 6.35 -16.38 20.58
N PHE A 12 6.55 -16.42 19.26
CA PHE A 12 7.76 -15.94 18.61
C PHE A 12 7.50 -14.57 17.99
N ARG A 13 8.41 -13.62 18.25
CA ARG A 13 8.37 -12.27 17.69
C ARG A 13 9.64 -12.01 16.89
N SER A 14 9.61 -10.97 16.05
CA SER A 14 10.80 -10.48 15.37
C SER A 14 11.90 -10.14 16.39
N LYS A 15 13.17 -10.33 15.98
CA LYS A 15 14.33 -9.86 16.75
C LYS A 15 14.56 -8.35 16.60
N LEU A 16 13.93 -7.72 15.60
CA LEU A 16 14.00 -6.29 15.40
C LEU A 16 13.16 -5.57 16.46
N PRO A 17 13.55 -4.36 16.88
CA PRO A 17 12.76 -3.58 17.80
C PRO A 17 11.38 -3.28 17.18
N ASP A 18 10.38 -3.17 18.04
CA ASP A 18 9.07 -2.72 17.62
C ASP A 18 9.20 -1.30 17.04
N ILE A 19 8.57 -1.08 15.88
CA ILE A 19 8.56 0.22 15.19
C ILE A 19 7.15 0.83 15.26
N ASN A 20 7.07 2.16 15.29
CA ASN A 20 5.78 2.84 15.20
C ASN A 20 5.24 2.74 13.77
N ILE A 21 4.10 2.09 13.58
CA ILE A 21 3.42 1.96 12.29
C ILE A 21 2.13 2.79 12.38
N PRO A 22 1.99 3.89 11.59
CA PRO A 22 0.79 4.70 11.62
C PRO A 22 -0.40 3.88 11.05
N ASP A 23 -1.42 3.66 11.87
CA ASP A 23 -2.66 2.95 11.53
C ASP A 23 -3.81 3.88 11.13
N HIS A 24 -3.61 5.18 11.31
CA HIS A 24 -4.57 6.24 11.02
C HIS A 24 -4.45 6.81 9.60
N LEU A 25 -3.36 6.51 8.89
CA LEU A 25 -3.13 7.01 7.54
C LEU A 25 -3.74 6.07 6.49
N PRO A 26 -4.40 6.61 5.46
CA PRO A 26 -4.70 5.85 4.26
C PRO A 26 -3.43 5.21 3.68
N ILE A 27 -3.53 3.99 3.15
CA ILE A 27 -2.38 3.23 2.64
C ILE A 27 -1.59 4.03 1.60
N HIS A 28 -2.27 4.76 0.71
CA HIS A 28 -1.61 5.57 -0.31
C HIS A 28 -0.78 6.69 0.31
N ASP A 29 -1.32 7.40 1.29
CA ASP A 29 -0.58 8.48 1.98
C ASP A 29 0.64 7.94 2.72
N HIS A 30 0.54 6.78 3.35
CA HIS A 30 1.69 6.14 4.01
C HIS A 30 2.77 5.72 3.00
N CYS A 31 2.39 5.10 1.87
CA CYS A 31 3.35 4.71 0.83
C CYS A 31 4.06 5.91 0.17
N PHE A 32 3.38 7.06 0.07
CA PHE A 32 3.91 8.28 -0.55
C PHE A 32 4.40 9.33 0.46
N GLU A 33 4.57 8.98 1.74
CA GLU A 33 4.99 9.93 2.78
C GLU A 33 6.36 10.59 2.48
N LYS A 34 7.26 9.87 1.81
CA LYS A 34 8.59 10.36 1.39
C LYS A 34 8.62 10.92 -0.04
N PHE A 35 7.45 11.13 -0.65
CA PHE A 35 7.31 11.48 -2.06
C PHE A 35 8.22 12.62 -2.56
N PRO A 36 8.38 13.76 -1.85
CA PRO A 36 9.22 14.86 -2.34
C PRO A 36 10.67 14.46 -2.62
N SER A 37 11.18 13.44 -1.91
CA SER A 37 12.56 12.94 -2.07
C SER A 37 12.71 11.82 -3.10
N VAL A 38 11.61 11.23 -3.56
CA VAL A 38 11.62 10.10 -4.51
C VAL A 38 10.86 10.38 -5.80
N ALA A 39 10.28 11.57 -5.96
CA ALA A 39 9.42 11.95 -7.07
C ALA A 39 10.02 11.59 -8.45
N ASP A 40 11.29 11.93 -8.68
CA ASP A 40 11.98 11.72 -9.96
C ASP A 40 12.55 10.30 -10.12
N ARG A 41 12.44 9.44 -9.10
CA ARG A 41 12.98 8.07 -9.16
C ARG A 41 12.08 7.19 -10.02
N PRO A 42 12.64 6.23 -10.77
CA PRO A 42 11.85 5.24 -11.48
C PRO A 42 11.05 4.40 -10.46
N CYS A 43 9.77 4.19 -10.73
CA CYS A 43 8.86 3.47 -9.84
C CYS A 43 8.26 2.23 -10.52
N LEU A 44 7.72 2.38 -11.75
CA LEU A 44 7.21 1.27 -12.54
C LEU A 44 7.95 1.17 -13.85
N ILE A 45 8.45 -0.02 -14.17
CA ILE A 45 9.17 -0.31 -15.40
C ILE A 45 8.38 -1.38 -16.14
N HIS A 46 7.88 -1.05 -17.32
CA HIS A 46 7.20 -2.00 -18.19
C HIS A 46 8.26 -2.83 -18.92
N GLY A 47 8.47 -4.07 -18.49
CA GLY A 47 9.57 -4.92 -18.97
C GLY A 47 9.58 -5.16 -20.48
N GLU A 48 8.40 -5.26 -21.11
CA GLU A 48 8.29 -5.54 -22.55
C GLU A 48 8.55 -4.31 -23.45
N THR A 49 8.01 -3.14 -23.08
CA THR A 49 8.13 -1.90 -23.87
C THR A 49 9.30 -1.02 -23.44
N GLY A 50 9.92 -1.33 -22.29
CA GLY A 50 10.99 -0.53 -21.69
C GLY A 50 10.54 0.81 -21.12
N ILE A 51 9.22 1.07 -21.06
CA ILE A 51 8.69 2.35 -20.55
C ILE A 51 8.93 2.42 -19.04
N ILE A 52 9.48 3.55 -18.60
CA ILE A 52 9.75 3.83 -17.18
C ILE A 52 8.82 4.96 -16.74
N TYR A 53 8.08 4.72 -15.67
CA TYR A 53 7.25 5.71 -15.00
C TYR A 53 7.89 6.08 -13.65
N THR A 54 8.01 7.38 -13.41
CA THR A 54 8.52 7.91 -12.15
C THR A 54 7.46 7.84 -11.05
N TYR A 55 7.86 8.02 -9.79
CA TYR A 55 6.90 8.18 -8.68
C TYR A 55 5.94 9.36 -8.95
N ALA A 56 6.44 10.45 -9.53
CA ALA A 56 5.61 11.60 -9.90
C ALA A 56 4.55 11.28 -10.96
N ASP A 57 4.90 10.51 -11.99
CA ASP A 57 3.96 10.08 -13.03
C ASP A 57 2.83 9.24 -12.47
N ILE A 58 3.14 8.35 -11.53
CA ILE A 58 2.16 7.48 -10.89
C ILE A 58 1.26 8.26 -9.95
N ASN A 59 1.80 9.14 -9.11
CA ASN A 59 1.01 9.98 -8.23
C ASN A 59 0.00 10.85 -9.01
N ASN A 60 0.45 11.44 -10.12
CA ASN A 60 -0.41 12.21 -11.02
C ASN A 60 -1.50 11.34 -11.68
N ARG A 61 -1.19 10.08 -12.00
CA ARG A 61 -2.17 9.14 -12.57
C ARG A 61 -3.15 8.61 -11.54
N GLN A 62 -2.73 8.35 -10.30
CA GLN A 62 -3.61 7.93 -9.22
C GLN A 62 -4.71 8.97 -9.00
N HIS A 63 -4.35 10.24 -8.85
CA HIS A 63 -5.34 11.32 -8.72
C HIS A 63 -6.21 11.53 -9.97
N LYS A 64 -5.71 11.17 -11.15
CA LYS A 64 -6.49 11.19 -12.41
C LYS A 64 -7.38 9.96 -12.60
N VAL A 65 -7.07 8.82 -12.00
CA VAL A 65 -7.89 7.59 -12.05
C VAL A 65 -8.96 7.62 -10.96
N ILE A 66 -8.72 8.37 -9.87
CA ILE A 66 -9.78 8.84 -8.96
C ILE A 66 -10.61 9.92 -9.70
N ILE A 67 -11.30 9.50 -10.76
CA ILE A 67 -12.43 10.24 -11.31
C ILE A 67 -13.63 9.71 -10.56
N HIS A 68 -14.33 10.60 -9.85
CA HIS A 68 -15.58 10.31 -9.16
C HIS A 68 -16.50 9.46 -10.05
N PHE A 69 -16.64 8.17 -9.74
CA PHE A 69 -17.67 7.33 -10.31
C PHE A 69 -18.98 7.65 -9.57
N PRO A 70 -19.97 8.30 -10.22
CA PRO A 70 -21.23 8.60 -9.57
C PRO A 70 -21.96 7.28 -9.28
N GLY A 71 -21.83 6.77 -8.05
CA GLY A 71 -22.48 5.52 -7.64
C GLY A 71 -21.85 4.79 -6.44
N PHE A 72 -20.58 5.04 -6.10
CA PHE A 72 -19.90 4.30 -5.02
C PHE A 72 -19.12 5.26 -4.09
N PRO A 73 -19.78 5.89 -3.10
CA PRO A 73 -19.16 6.93 -2.27
C PRO A 73 -18.14 6.40 -1.23
N HIS A 74 -18.13 5.10 -0.92
CA HIS A 74 -17.30 4.54 0.16
C HIS A 74 -16.60 3.22 -0.13
N MET A 75 -16.61 2.74 -1.38
CA MET A 75 -15.95 1.48 -1.74
C MET A 75 -15.12 1.67 -3.00
N ASN A 76 -13.83 1.91 -2.82
CA ASN A 76 -12.84 1.95 -3.89
C ASN A 76 -12.63 0.53 -4.44
N ILE A 77 -13.46 0.11 -5.40
CA ILE A 77 -13.21 -1.09 -6.19
C ILE A 77 -12.24 -0.66 -7.30
N ASN A 78 -10.96 -1.05 -7.21
CA ASN A 78 -10.03 -0.89 -8.33
C ASN A 78 -10.47 -1.83 -9.46
N LEU A 79 -11.16 -1.31 -10.47
CA LEU A 79 -11.38 -2.04 -11.71
C LEU A 79 -10.04 -2.12 -12.44
N HIS A 80 -9.29 -3.19 -12.21
CA HIS A 80 -8.09 -3.50 -12.97
C HIS A 80 -8.53 -4.04 -14.34
N LEU A 81 -8.92 -3.15 -15.25
CA LEU A 81 -9.01 -3.47 -16.67
C LEU A 81 -7.58 -3.63 -17.18
N LEU A 82 -7.09 -4.86 -17.11
CA LEU A 82 -6.02 -5.34 -17.99
C LEU A 82 -6.60 -5.33 -19.40
N THR A 83 -6.22 -4.33 -20.19
CA THR A 83 -6.33 -4.35 -21.65
C THR A 83 -4.95 -4.26 -22.23
#